data_AF-A0A1B0BXR2-F1
#
_entry.id   AF-A0A1B0BXR2-F1
#
_cell.length_a   1.000
_cell.length_b   1.000
_cell.length_c   1.000
_cell.angle_alpha   90.00
_cell.angle_beta   90.00
_cell.angle_gamma   90.00
#
_symmetry.space_group_name_H-M   'P 1'
#
loop_
_entity.id
_entity.type
_entity.pdbx_description
1 polymer ?
#
loop_
_entity_poly.entity_id
_entity_poly.type
_entity_poly.pdbx_seq_one_letter_code
_entity_poly.pdbx_strand_id
1 'polypeptide(L)'
;MFDMKWLPIACGSLAPALIPPVHIVVLWYFWENYARYVDRHFCTCSCWDTVFKGPYESGVAAYKHMYFNATQNTFKMWLLTITELIATTMVMQLADSTNTVTSKKIFCIVGIALLHIIASSFDQFFLNVVRGEGYAHQIIRDIGFMVPDIMQLIIPLWLLKQTRKESFITRPFYRDRNLHKDIITTIFFVLALFMLCSIL
;
A
#
# COMPACT_ATOMS: atom_id res chain seq x y z
N MET A 1 -30.06 -18.87 -0.86
CA MET A 1 -29.37 -18.47 -2.11
C MET A 1 -28.32 -17.44 -1.71
N PHE A 2 -27.05 -17.84 -1.61
CA PHE A 2 -25.96 -16.94 -1.22
C PHE A 2 -25.75 -15.92 -2.33
N ASP A 3 -25.83 -14.62 -1.99
CA ASP A 3 -25.69 -13.52 -2.95
C ASP A 3 -24.21 -13.44 -3.40
N MET A 4 -23.90 -14.07 -4.53
CA MET A 4 -22.54 -14.33 -5.02
C MET A 4 -21.88 -13.11 -5.67
N LYS A 5 -22.51 -11.92 -5.55
CA LYS A 5 -22.02 -10.64 -6.09
C LYS A 5 -20.69 -10.18 -5.48
N TRP A 6 -20.36 -10.67 -4.28
CA TRP A 6 -19.09 -10.38 -3.61
C TRP A 6 -17.93 -11.25 -4.11
N LEU A 7 -18.20 -12.36 -4.78
CA LEU A 7 -17.19 -13.33 -5.23
C LEU A 7 -16.18 -12.75 -6.24
N PRO A 8 -16.57 -12.00 -7.29
CA PRO A 8 -15.61 -11.43 -8.23
C PRO A 8 -14.76 -10.32 -7.58
N ILE A 9 -15.34 -9.53 -6.67
CA ILE A 9 -14.62 -8.48 -5.92
C ILE A 9 -13.62 -9.11 -4.96
N ALA A 10 -14.06 -10.14 -4.23
CA ALA A 10 -13.20 -10.91 -3.33
C ALA A 10 -12.07 -11.59 -4.11
N CYS A 11 -12.35 -12.33 -5.18
CA CYS A 11 -11.33 -13.00 -5.99
C CYS A 11 -10.37 -11.99 -6.67
N GLY A 12 -10.88 -10.86 -7.16
CA GLY A 12 -10.09 -9.81 -7.81
C GLY A 12 -9.16 -9.06 -6.84
N SER A 13 -9.47 -9.02 -5.54
CA SER A 13 -8.64 -8.36 -4.52
C SER A 13 -7.78 -9.33 -3.71
N LEU A 14 -8.28 -10.54 -3.44
CA LEU A 14 -7.56 -11.58 -2.69
C LEU A 14 -6.43 -12.21 -3.51
N ALA A 15 -6.61 -12.41 -4.81
CA ALA A 15 -5.57 -13.05 -5.62
C ALA A 15 -4.29 -12.18 -5.71
N PRO A 16 -4.35 -10.87 -6.02
CA PRO A 16 -3.17 -10.00 -5.98
C PRO A 16 -2.58 -9.84 -4.58
N ALA A 17 -3.41 -9.92 -3.53
CA ALA A 17 -2.92 -9.89 -2.17
C ALA A 17 -2.14 -11.16 -1.82
N LEU A 18 -2.71 -12.35 -2.05
CA LEU A 18 -2.18 -13.61 -1.52
C LEU A 18 -1.13 -14.28 -2.41
N ILE A 19 -1.17 -14.07 -3.73
CA ILE A 19 -0.23 -14.72 -4.66
C ILE A 19 1.24 -14.29 -4.39
N PRO A 20 1.57 -12.99 -4.21
CA PRO A 20 2.95 -12.57 -3.99
C PRO A 20 3.60 -13.12 -2.71
N PRO A 21 2.95 -13.10 -1.51
CA PRO A 21 3.53 -13.69 -0.30
C PRO A 21 3.72 -15.19 -0.43
N VAL A 22 2.74 -15.90 -0.99
CA VAL A 22 2.85 -17.34 -1.19
C VAL A 22 4.03 -17.63 -2.11
N HIS A 23 4.17 -16.88 -3.20
CA HIS A 23 5.31 -17.00 -4.11
C HIS A 23 6.65 -16.68 -3.42
N ILE A 24 6.72 -15.61 -2.61
CA ILE A 24 7.93 -15.22 -1.85
C ILE A 24 8.29 -16.29 -0.82
N VAL A 25 7.32 -16.85 -0.10
CA VAL A 25 7.54 -17.92 0.90
C VAL A 25 8.02 -19.20 0.23
N VAL A 26 7.42 -19.58 -0.90
CA VAL A 26 7.86 -20.75 -1.69
C VAL A 26 9.29 -20.54 -2.18
N LEU A 27 9.60 -19.37 -2.74
CA LEU A 27 10.96 -19.05 -3.17
C LEU A 27 11.95 -19.05 -2.02
N TRP A 28 11.61 -18.45 -0.88
CA TRP A 28 12.44 -18.44 0.33
C TRP A 28 12.72 -19.85 0.85
N TYR A 29 11.71 -20.71 0.89
CA TYR A 29 11.82 -22.10 1.32
C TYR A 29 12.75 -22.92 0.41
N PHE A 30 12.65 -22.74 -0.90
CA PHE A 30 13.52 -23.42 -1.86
C PHE A 30 14.87 -22.72 -2.07
N TRP A 31 15.01 -21.48 -1.59
CA TRP A 31 16.18 -20.64 -1.83
C TRP A 31 17.47 -21.30 -1.36
N GLU A 32 17.45 -21.84 -0.14
CA GLU A 32 18.62 -22.44 0.49
C GLU A 32 19.12 -23.68 -0.27
N ASN A 33 18.20 -24.45 -0.86
CA ASN A 33 18.51 -25.68 -1.58
C ASN A 33 19.10 -25.46 -2.98
N TYR A 34 18.73 -24.35 -3.65
CA TYR A 34 19.15 -24.07 -5.03
C TYR A 34 20.10 -22.86 -5.16
N ALA A 35 20.40 -22.17 -4.06
CA ALA A 35 21.34 -21.05 -4.06
C ALA A 35 22.79 -21.54 -4.22
N ARG A 36 23.40 -21.32 -5.40
CA ARG A 36 24.86 -21.52 -5.58
C ARG A 36 25.71 -20.57 -4.71
N TYR A 37 26.94 -20.92 -4.39
CA TYR A 37 27.85 -19.97 -3.74
C TYR A 37 28.47 -19.03 -4.80
N VAL A 38 28.55 -17.73 -4.55
CA VAL A 38 29.18 -16.75 -5.46
C VAL A 38 30.51 -16.33 -4.85
N ASP A 39 31.62 -16.65 -5.52
CA ASP A 39 32.94 -16.21 -5.09
C ASP A 39 33.15 -14.72 -5.43
N ARG A 40 33.43 -13.92 -4.39
CA ARG A 40 33.52 -12.47 -4.47
C ARG A 40 34.83 -11.98 -5.08
N HIS A 41 35.85 -12.85 -5.16
CA HIS A 41 37.18 -12.46 -5.66
C HIS A 41 37.24 -12.30 -7.19
N PHE A 42 36.32 -12.95 -7.92
CA PHE A 42 36.28 -12.92 -9.39
C PHE A 42 35.19 -12.00 -9.96
N CYS A 43 34.39 -11.32 -9.11
CA CYS A 43 33.31 -10.45 -9.58
C CYS A 43 33.81 -9.05 -9.93
N THR A 44 33.49 -8.59 -11.15
CA THR A 44 33.85 -7.27 -11.67
C THR A 44 32.79 -6.19 -11.46
N CYS A 45 31.61 -6.54 -10.93
CA CYS A 45 30.49 -5.63 -10.63
C CYS A 45 30.00 -5.77 -9.18
N SER A 46 29.29 -4.74 -8.66
CA SER A 46 28.74 -4.73 -7.29
C SER A 46 27.87 -5.98 -7.04
N CYS A 47 28.40 -6.87 -6.21
CA CYS A 47 27.94 -8.25 -6.03
C CYS A 47 26.54 -8.37 -5.42
N TRP A 48 25.91 -7.26 -5.07
CA TRP A 48 24.62 -7.21 -4.41
C TRP A 48 23.45 -6.91 -5.36
N ASP A 49 23.70 -6.31 -6.54
CA ASP A 49 22.63 -5.68 -7.34
C ASP A 49 22.48 -6.18 -8.80
N THR A 50 23.04 -7.34 -9.15
CA THR A 50 22.83 -7.99 -10.49
C THR A 50 22.67 -9.51 -10.44
N VAL A 51 22.34 -10.05 -9.26
CA VAL A 51 22.27 -11.47 -8.93
C VAL A 51 20.86 -11.96 -9.33
N PHE A 52 20.68 -12.97 -10.20
CA PHE A 52 21.10 -14.34 -9.91
C PHE A 52 21.83 -14.97 -11.08
N LYS A 53 23.11 -15.33 -10.82
CA LYS A 53 23.88 -16.53 -11.23
C LYS A 53 23.84 -17.08 -12.65
N GLY A 54 22.79 -16.86 -13.43
CA GLY A 54 22.65 -17.30 -14.82
C GLY A 54 23.63 -16.67 -15.79
N PRO A 55 23.97 -15.36 -15.74
CA PRO A 55 24.81 -14.79 -16.79
C PRO A 55 26.23 -15.35 -16.81
N TYR A 56 26.72 -15.86 -15.67
CA TYR A 56 28.08 -16.37 -15.54
C TYR A 56 28.29 -17.74 -16.22
N GLU A 57 27.21 -18.49 -16.51
CA GLU A 57 27.27 -19.83 -17.15
C GLU A 57 26.37 -20.00 -18.39
N SER A 58 25.22 -19.31 -18.49
CA SER A 58 24.19 -19.56 -19.51
C SER A 58 23.78 -18.34 -20.36
N GLY A 59 24.45 -17.19 -20.20
CA GLY A 59 24.18 -15.97 -20.97
C GLY A 59 22.98 -15.16 -20.45
N VAL A 60 22.76 -13.99 -21.06
CA VAL A 60 21.68 -13.06 -20.66
C VAL A 60 20.36 -13.55 -21.24
N ALA A 61 19.46 -14.02 -20.36
CA ALA A 61 18.11 -14.42 -20.76
C ALA A 61 17.33 -13.24 -21.36
N ALA A 62 16.60 -13.49 -22.46
CA ALA A 62 15.80 -12.47 -23.16
C ALA A 62 14.65 -11.91 -22.31
N TYR A 63 14.19 -12.67 -21.30
CA TYR A 63 13.16 -12.25 -20.36
C TYR A 63 13.78 -11.99 -18.98
N LYS A 64 13.70 -10.74 -18.53
CA LYS A 64 14.11 -10.33 -17.18
C LYS A 64 12.96 -10.65 -16.24
N HIS A 65 13.06 -11.74 -15.49
CA HIS A 65 12.12 -12.00 -14.39
C HIS A 65 12.28 -10.88 -13.35
N MET A 66 11.18 -10.22 -12.97
CA MET A 66 11.15 -9.28 -11.85
C MET A 66 11.40 -10.07 -10.56
N TYR A 67 12.65 -10.08 -10.08
CA TYR A 67 12.98 -10.73 -8.82
C TYR A 67 12.40 -9.91 -7.66
N PHE A 68 11.39 -10.46 -7.01
CA PHE A 68 11.00 -10.02 -5.67
C PHE A 68 12.11 -10.48 -4.72
N ASN A 69 13.01 -9.57 -4.38
CA ASN A 69 13.98 -9.82 -3.33
C ASN A 69 13.19 -10.16 -2.05
N ALA A 70 13.40 -11.32 -1.43
CA ALA A 70 12.68 -11.73 -0.22
C ALA A 70 13.26 -11.02 1.02
N THR A 71 13.26 -9.69 1.01
CA THR A 71 13.75 -8.84 2.10
C THR A 71 12.61 -8.20 2.86
N GLN A 72 12.91 -7.74 4.08
CA GLN A 72 11.98 -6.95 4.91
C GLN A 72 11.42 -5.73 4.16
N ASN A 73 12.23 -5.08 3.33
CA ASN A 73 11.77 -3.93 2.52
C ASN A 73 10.69 -4.33 1.50
N THR A 74 10.83 -5.49 0.86
CA THR A 74 9.79 -6.00 -0.06
C THR A 74 8.49 -6.29 0.67
N PHE A 75 8.57 -6.80 1.91
CA PHE A 75 7.39 -7.03 2.74
C PHE A 75 6.69 -5.71 3.12
N LYS A 76 7.46 -4.66 3.45
CA LYS A 76 6.93 -3.30 3.69
C LYS A 76 6.19 -2.76 2.46
N MET A 77 6.82 -2.83 1.29
CA MET A 77 6.21 -2.38 0.04
C MET A 77 4.93 -3.15 -0.30
N TRP A 78 4.91 -4.46 -0.03
CA TRP A 78 3.71 -5.28 -0.24
C TRP A 78 2.57 -4.92 0.71
N LEU A 79 2.85 -4.66 2.00
CA LEU A 79 1.84 -4.17 2.96
C LEU A 79 1.24 -2.81 2.53
N LEU A 80 2.08 -1.88 2.07
CA LEU A 80 1.63 -0.60 1.52
C LEU A 80 0.74 -0.81 0.27
N THR A 81 1.13 -1.73 -0.62
CA THR A 81 0.35 -2.05 -1.82
C THR A 81 -1.03 -2.63 -1.49
N ILE A 82 -1.12 -3.51 -0.49
CA ILE A 82 -2.42 -4.08 -0.07
C ILE A 82 -3.32 -3.05 0.56
N THR A 83 -2.77 -2.22 1.45
CA THR A 83 -3.56 -1.17 2.10
C THR A 83 -4.08 -0.18 1.05
N GLU A 84 -3.29 0.13 0.02
CA GLU A 84 -3.74 0.97 -1.11
C GLU A 84 -4.86 0.31 -1.93
N LEU A 85 -4.74 -1.00 -2.19
CA LEU A 85 -5.79 -1.76 -2.87
C LEU A 85 -7.11 -1.73 -2.07
N ILE A 86 -7.04 -1.87 -0.74
CA ILE A 86 -8.21 -1.78 0.14
C ILE A 86 -8.83 -0.38 0.08
N ALA A 87 -8.02 0.69 0.21
CA ALA A 87 -8.51 2.05 0.12
C ALA A 87 -9.21 2.30 -1.24
N THR A 88 -8.57 1.90 -2.34
CA THR A 88 -9.10 2.06 -3.69
C THR A 88 -10.43 1.33 -3.88
N THR A 89 -10.54 0.07 -3.41
CA THR A 89 -11.81 -0.67 -3.51
C THR A 89 -12.94 -0.02 -2.72
N MET A 90 -12.66 0.52 -1.53
CA MET A 90 -13.65 1.27 -0.76
C MET A 90 -14.05 2.59 -1.43
N VAL A 91 -13.10 3.31 -2.03
CA VAL A 91 -13.39 4.51 -2.82
C VAL A 91 -14.30 4.18 -4.00
N MET A 92 -14.01 3.09 -4.73
CA MET A 92 -14.87 2.64 -5.83
C MET A 92 -16.28 2.26 -5.36
N GLN A 93 -16.42 1.66 -4.18
CA GLN A 93 -17.73 1.41 -3.59
C GLN A 93 -18.48 2.68 -3.22
N LEU A 94 -17.79 3.73 -2.75
CA LEU A 94 -18.37 5.03 -2.42
C LEU A 94 -18.70 5.87 -3.66
N ALA A 95 -18.04 5.61 -4.79
CA ALA A 95 -18.34 6.26 -6.07
C ALA A 95 -19.69 5.82 -6.66
N ASP A 96 -20.20 4.66 -6.25
CA ASP A 96 -21.52 4.18 -6.63
C ASP A 96 -22.62 4.81 -5.75
N SER A 97 -23.52 5.57 -6.38
CA SER A 97 -24.62 6.29 -5.72
C SER A 97 -25.65 5.36 -5.04
N THR A 98 -25.64 4.06 -5.36
CA THR A 98 -26.51 3.09 -4.69
C THR A 98 -26.02 2.69 -3.30
N ASN A 99 -24.74 2.92 -3.01
CA ASN A 99 -24.14 2.57 -1.74
C ASN A 99 -24.32 3.66 -0.70
N THR A 100 -24.65 3.27 0.53
CA THR A 100 -24.75 4.21 1.64
C THR A 100 -23.36 4.64 2.11
N VAL A 101 -23.17 5.96 2.18
CA VAL A 101 -21.98 6.59 2.72
C VAL A 101 -22.03 6.47 4.25
N THR A 102 -21.11 5.70 4.83
CA THR A 102 -21.00 5.54 6.28
C THR A 102 -19.71 6.17 6.80
N SER A 103 -19.75 6.77 7.99
CA SER A 103 -18.59 7.38 8.65
C SER A 103 -17.42 6.39 8.74
N LYS A 104 -17.70 5.12 9.07
CA LYS A 104 -16.67 4.07 9.21
C LYS A 104 -15.89 3.81 7.92
N LYS A 105 -16.56 3.76 6.76
CA LYS A 105 -15.89 3.56 5.46
C LYS A 105 -14.98 4.75 5.14
N ILE A 106 -15.47 5.97 5.36
CA ILE A 106 -14.69 7.20 5.14
C ILE A 106 -13.46 7.23 6.05
N PHE A 107 -13.63 6.97 7.34
CA PHE A 107 -12.53 6.97 8.30
C PHE A 107 -11.52 5.85 8.07
N CYS A 108 -11.93 4.74 7.46
CA CYS A 108 -11.02 3.69 7.03
C CYS A 108 -10.11 4.17 5.88
N ILE A 109 -10.69 4.79 4.84
CA ILE A 109 -9.93 5.37 3.72
C ILE A 109 -8.98 6.47 4.22
N VAL A 110 -9.50 7.40 5.02
CA VAL A 110 -8.71 8.48 5.63
C VAL A 110 -7.57 7.93 6.49
N GLY A 111 -7.81 6.86 7.25
CA GLY A 111 -6.78 6.20 8.03
C GLY A 111 -5.65 5.65 7.16
N ILE A 112 -5.98 4.92 6.09
CA ILE A 112 -4.99 4.36 5.18
C ILE A 112 -4.19 5.47 4.49
N ALA A 113 -4.86 6.50 3.97
CA ALA A 113 -4.20 7.65 3.36
C ALA A 113 -3.24 8.35 4.32
N LEU A 114 -3.64 8.57 5.58
CA LEU A 114 -2.76 9.16 6.60
C LEU A 114 -1.54 8.28 6.90
N LEU A 115 -1.72 6.95 6.95
CA LEU A 115 -0.61 6.02 7.13
C LEU A 115 0.41 6.17 6.00
N HIS A 116 -0.03 6.22 4.74
CA HIS A 116 0.86 6.31 3.57
C HIS A 116 1.54 7.67 3.46
N ILE A 117 0.84 8.76 3.75
CA ILE A 117 1.45 10.11 3.80
C ILE A 117 2.56 10.15 4.85
N ILE A 118 2.31 9.64 6.06
CA ILE A 118 3.31 9.62 7.14
C ILE A 118 4.47 8.69 6.77
N ALA A 119 4.19 7.46 6.33
CA ALA A 119 5.22 6.50 5.93
C ALA A 119 6.11 7.04 4.81
N SER A 120 5.51 7.57 3.75
CA SER A 120 6.25 8.16 2.62
C SER A 120 7.06 9.38 3.05
N SER A 121 6.52 10.23 3.93
CA SER A 121 7.22 11.42 4.43
C SER A 121 8.46 11.10 5.28
N PHE A 122 8.42 10.01 6.04
CA PHE A 122 9.55 9.52 6.84
C PHE A 122 10.59 8.74 6.01
N ASP A 123 10.21 8.31 4.80
CA ASP A 123 11.10 7.67 3.85
C ASP A 123 11.79 8.70 2.93
N GLN A 124 11.99 8.38 1.66
CA GLN A 124 12.81 9.20 0.76
C GLN A 124 12.12 10.49 0.29
N PHE A 125 10.80 10.65 0.51
CA PHE A 125 10.03 11.79 0.00
C PHE A 125 10.59 13.14 0.44
N PHE A 126 10.90 13.29 1.74
CA PHE A 126 11.39 14.57 2.25
C PHE A 126 12.77 14.92 1.70
N LEU A 127 13.66 13.93 1.57
CA LEU A 127 15.01 14.14 1.04
C LEU A 127 14.96 14.43 -0.46
N ASN A 128 14.20 13.63 -1.22
CA ASN A 128 14.17 13.74 -2.67
C ASN A 128 13.40 14.97 -3.15
N VAL A 129 12.20 15.20 -2.60
CA VAL A 129 11.27 16.23 -3.09
C VAL A 129 11.45 17.54 -2.35
N VAL A 130 11.51 17.53 -1.02
CA VAL A 130 11.54 18.78 -0.22
C VAL A 130 12.94 19.38 -0.17
N ARG A 131 13.99 18.56 0.01
CA ARG A 131 15.39 19.03 -0.03
C ARG A 131 15.98 19.11 -1.43
N GLY A 132 15.33 18.49 -2.42
CA GLY A 132 15.80 18.48 -3.81
C GLY A 132 17.07 17.64 -4.02
N GLU A 133 17.36 16.69 -3.13
CA GLU A 133 18.54 15.82 -3.21
C GLU A 133 18.33 14.64 -4.18
N GLY A 134 17.09 14.44 -4.66
CA GLY A 134 16.70 13.31 -5.50
C GLY A 134 16.91 13.54 -6.99
N TYR A 135 17.20 12.47 -7.72
CA TYR A 135 17.18 12.48 -9.18
C TYR A 135 15.75 12.64 -9.72
N ALA A 136 15.61 13.14 -10.95
CA ALA A 136 14.31 13.41 -11.56
C ALA A 136 13.31 12.22 -11.48
N HIS A 137 13.79 10.99 -11.70
CA HIS A 137 12.94 9.80 -11.63
C HIS A 137 12.47 9.48 -10.19
N GLN A 138 13.28 9.79 -9.17
CA GLN A 138 12.92 9.60 -7.76
C GLN A 138 11.87 10.64 -7.33
N ILE A 139 12.05 11.90 -7.76
CA ILE A 139 11.09 12.98 -7.48
C ILE A 139 9.73 12.66 -8.11
N ILE A 140 9.69 12.26 -9.39
CA ILE A 140 8.43 11.93 -10.08
C ILE A 140 7.72 10.77 -9.40
N ARG A 141 8.45 9.73 -8.99
CA ARG A 141 7.89 8.58 -8.27
C ARG A 141 7.30 9.00 -6.93
N ASP A 142 8.05 9.75 -6.13
CA ASP A 142 7.66 10.14 -4.77
C ASP A 142 6.45 11.10 -4.79
N ILE A 143 6.38 11.99 -5.79
CA ILE A 143 5.17 12.78 -6.07
C ILE A 143 4.01 11.89 -6.52
N GLY A 144 4.28 10.93 -7.40
CA GLY A 144 3.28 10.01 -7.95
C GLY A 144 2.59 9.15 -6.89
N PHE A 145 3.28 8.83 -5.79
CA PHE A 145 2.67 8.15 -4.64
C PHE A 145 1.95 9.12 -3.69
N MET A 146 2.52 10.30 -3.44
CA MET A 146 1.93 11.25 -2.48
C MET A 146 0.61 11.89 -2.98
N VAL A 147 0.47 12.14 -4.28
CA VAL A 147 -0.71 12.82 -4.84
C VAL A 147 -2.00 12.01 -4.65
N PRO A 148 -2.06 10.71 -5.02
CA PRO A 148 -3.21 9.86 -4.74
C PRO A 148 -3.59 9.84 -3.26
N ASP A 149 -2.63 9.73 -2.34
CA ASP A 149 -2.91 9.67 -0.90
C ASP A 149 -3.55 10.98 -0.39
N ILE A 150 -3.04 12.13 -0.85
CA ILE A 150 -3.62 13.44 -0.54
C ILE A 150 -5.06 13.53 -1.07
N MET A 151 -5.32 13.03 -2.28
CA MET A 151 -6.68 12.99 -2.84
C MET A 151 -7.60 12.08 -2.03
N GLN A 152 -7.12 10.89 -1.62
CA GLN A 152 -7.84 9.95 -0.77
C GLN A 152 -8.06 10.46 0.66
N LEU A 153 -7.31 11.46 1.11
CA LEU A 153 -7.58 12.17 2.35
C LEU A 153 -8.65 13.25 2.15
N ILE A 154 -8.50 14.12 1.15
CA ILE A 154 -9.33 15.32 0.98
C ILE A 154 -10.75 14.96 0.51
N ILE A 155 -10.88 14.09 -0.50
CA ILE A 155 -12.17 13.79 -1.14
C ILE A 155 -13.16 13.15 -0.15
N PRO A 156 -12.80 12.09 0.61
CA PRO A 156 -13.72 11.47 1.56
C PRO A 156 -14.09 12.39 2.74
N LEU A 157 -13.17 13.24 3.19
CA LEU A 157 -13.46 14.25 4.22
C LEU A 157 -14.43 15.32 3.71
N TRP A 158 -14.26 15.75 2.46
CA TRP A 158 -15.20 16.66 1.81
C TRP A 158 -16.59 16.03 1.66
N LEU A 159 -16.66 14.77 1.21
CA LEU A 159 -17.90 14.00 1.12
C LEU A 159 -18.59 13.84 2.49
N LEU A 160 -17.83 13.57 3.55
CA LEU A 160 -18.36 13.50 4.92
C LEU A 160 -18.97 14.84 5.33
N LYS A 161 -18.26 15.94 5.09
CA LYS A 161 -18.73 17.30 5.42
C LYS A 161 -20.02 17.64 4.69
N GLN A 162 -20.09 17.32 3.39
CA GLN A 162 -21.29 17.53 2.57
C GLN A 162 -22.47 16.69 3.11
N THR A 163 -22.26 15.39 3.31
CA THR A 163 -23.30 14.47 3.81
C THR A 163 -23.83 14.90 5.18
N ARG A 164 -22.97 15.39 6.07
CA ARG A 164 -23.37 15.92 7.37
C ARG A 164 -24.16 17.22 7.27
N LYS A 165 -23.81 18.11 6.33
CA LYS A 165 -24.55 19.36 6.09
C LYS A 165 -25.98 19.05 5.65
N GLU A 166 -26.15 18.10 4.72
CA GLU A 166 -27.46 17.65 4.24
C GLU A 166 -28.27 16.93 5.34
N SER A 167 -27.59 16.09 6.14
CA SER A 167 -28.21 15.39 7.27
C SER A 167 -28.65 16.35 8.38
N PHE A 168 -27.91 17.44 8.63
CA PHE A 168 -28.27 18.42 9.65
C PHE A 168 -29.52 19.23 9.26
N ILE A 169 -29.67 19.54 7.97
CA ILE A 169 -30.88 20.20 7.42
C ILE A 169 -32.11 19.30 7.60
N THR A 170 -31.96 17.99 7.46
CA THR A 170 -33.08 17.03 7.51
C THR A 170 -33.35 16.49 8.92
N ARG A 171 -32.35 16.39 9.80
CA ARG A 171 -32.45 15.83 11.17
C ARG A 171 -31.48 16.53 12.16
N PRO A 172 -31.83 17.71 12.70
CA PRO A 172 -30.92 18.56 13.47
C PRO A 172 -30.49 18.00 14.85
N PHE A 173 -31.14 16.96 15.38
CA PHE A 173 -30.92 16.47 16.76
C PHE A 173 -30.07 15.19 16.87
N TYR A 174 -29.61 14.59 15.77
CA TYR A 174 -28.78 13.38 15.84
C TYR A 174 -27.31 13.75 16.13
N ARG A 175 -26.98 13.94 17.41
CA ARG A 175 -25.60 14.10 17.88
C ARG A 175 -24.91 12.74 17.79
N ASP A 176 -24.16 12.54 16.71
CA ASP A 176 -23.43 11.30 16.42
C ASP A 176 -22.31 11.06 17.45
N ARG A 177 -22.65 10.38 18.54
CA ARG A 177 -21.75 10.03 19.65
C ARG A 177 -20.69 9.01 19.23
N ASN A 178 -20.83 8.41 18.04
CA ASN A 178 -19.87 7.46 17.50
C ASN A 178 -18.73 8.15 16.74
N LEU A 179 -18.90 9.38 16.25
CA LEU A 179 -17.88 10.09 15.47
C LEU A 179 -16.56 10.26 16.24
N HIS A 180 -16.63 10.66 17.51
CA HIS A 180 -15.42 10.81 18.33
C HIS A 180 -14.72 9.47 18.58
N LYS A 181 -15.50 8.39 18.73
CA LYS A 181 -14.95 7.04 18.87
C LYS A 181 -14.28 6.61 17.57
N ASP A 182 -14.94 6.82 16.43
CA ASP A 182 -14.42 6.48 15.11
C ASP A 182 -13.10 7.22 14.84
N ILE A 183 -13.01 8.52 15.16
CA ILE A 183 -11.76 9.30 15.05
C ILE A 183 -10.64 8.72 15.93
N ILE A 184 -10.92 8.44 17.20
CA ILE A 184 -9.92 7.85 18.11
C ILE A 184 -9.47 6.49 17.59
N THR A 185 -10.40 5.66 17.13
CA THR A 185 -10.09 4.34 16.56
C THR A 185 -9.23 4.47 15.31
N THR A 186 -9.50 5.44 14.43
CA THR A 186 -8.66 5.69 13.25
C THR A 186 -7.25 6.14 13.64
N ILE A 187 -7.11 7.07 14.58
CA ILE A 187 -5.79 7.52 15.04
C ILE A 187 -5.01 6.35 15.63
N PHE A 188 -5.63 5.55 16.50
CA PHE A 188 -4.99 4.37 17.08
C PHE A 188 -4.56 3.37 16.01
N PHE A 189 -5.42 3.11 15.03
CA PHE A 189 -5.12 2.21 13.91
C PHE A 189 -3.93 2.68 13.07
N VAL A 190 -3.89 3.98 12.72
CA VAL A 190 -2.78 4.58 11.97
C VAL A 190 -1.47 4.47 12.75
N LEU A 191 -1.47 4.82 14.04
CA LEU A 191 -0.28 4.73 14.88
C LEU A 191 0.20 3.29 15.03
N ALA A 192 -0.70 2.33 15.27
CA ALA A 192 -0.34 0.92 15.41
C ALA A 192 0.26 0.35 14.12
N LEU A 193 -0.34 0.64 12.96
CA LEU A 193 0.20 0.20 11.67
C LEU A 193 1.52 0.88 11.33
N PHE A 194 1.67 2.16 11.63
CA PHE A 194 2.92 2.89 11.40
C PHE A 194 4.07 2.31 12.25
N MET A 195 3.81 2.01 13.53
CA MET A 195 4.78 1.35 14.40
C MET A 195 5.15 -0.04 13.88
N LEU A 196 4.17 -0.82 13.41
CA LEU A 196 4.41 -2.13 12.81
C LEU A 196 5.28 -2.03 11.55
N CYS A 197 5.01 -1.06 10.67
CA CYS A 197 5.83 -0.82 9.47
C CYS A 197 7.26 -0.36 9.80
N SER A 198 7.44 0.31 10.94
CA SER A 198 8.76 0.79 11.40
C SER A 198 9.60 -0.31 12.05
N ILE A 199 8.96 -1.30 12.70
CA ILE A 199 9.63 -2.42 13.40
C ILE A 199 10.01 -3.55 12.45
N LEU A 200 9.13 -3.83 11.47
CA LEU A 200 9.43 -4.79 10.38
C LEU A 200 10.58 -4.31 9.51
#